data_AF-A0A3D4FI40-F1
#
_entry.id   AF-A0A3D4FI40-F1
#
_cell.length_a   1.000
_cell.length_b   1.000
_cell.length_c   1.000
_cell.angle_alpha   90.00
_cell.angle_beta   90.00
_cell.angle_gamma   90.00
#
_symmetry.space_group_name_H-M   'P 1'
#
loop_
_entity.id
_entity.type
_entity.pdbx_description
1 polymer ?
#
loop_
_entity_poly.entity_id
_entity_poly.type
_entity_poly.pdbx_seq_one_letter_code
_entity_poly.pdbx_strand_id
1 'polypeptide(L)'
;MVAVSKEDKIINQKKAYNISFQFTLLSACLIALSPQFFGPILAIVFILPIYMAIKGIKNRRKSGYLIAMGIIPIALGVSMLWIRYFIYIIPNLNKEILKLSSSIGFSFGTIKVITLICSILGIILFILSITTFTSLIKNKKIFNSMVDKKR
;
A
#
# COMPACT_ATOMS: atom_id res chain seq x y z
N MET A 1 15.35 35.08 3.59
CA MET A 1 14.70 33.79 3.94
C MET A 1 13.63 34.06 4.98
N VAL A 2 12.35 33.87 4.66
CA VAL A 2 11.25 34.02 5.63
C VAL A 2 11.27 32.79 6.53
N ALA A 3 11.42 32.98 7.84
CA ALA A 3 11.33 31.89 8.81
C ALA A 3 9.93 31.23 8.69
N VAL A 4 9.90 29.93 8.42
CA VAL A 4 8.64 29.17 8.37
C VAL A 4 7.91 29.32 9.71
N SER A 5 6.69 29.85 9.67
CA SER A 5 5.90 30.17 10.86
C SER A 5 5.68 28.92 11.72
N LYS A 6 5.48 29.10 13.03
CA LYS A 6 5.10 27.98 13.91
C LYS A 6 3.84 27.27 13.40
N GLU A 7 2.89 28.01 12.86
CA GLU A 7 1.66 27.48 12.27
C GLU A 7 1.94 26.60 11.04
N ASP A 8 2.80 27.05 10.13
CA ASP A 8 3.19 26.28 8.95
C ASP A 8 3.87 24.95 9.32
N LYS A 9 4.65 24.93 10.42
CA LYS A 9 5.27 23.69 10.91
C LYS A 9 4.21 22.69 11.39
N ILE A 10 3.18 23.15 12.11
CA ILE A 10 2.08 22.31 12.60
C ILE A 10 1.26 21.76 11.43
N ILE A 11 0.91 22.61 10.46
CA ILE A 11 0.16 22.20 9.26
C ILE A 11 0.93 21.13 8.47
N ASN A 12 2.23 21.33 8.26
CA ASN A 12 3.07 20.37 7.55
C ASN A 12 3.24 19.05 8.30
N GLN A 13 3.27 19.08 9.63
CA GLN A 13 3.31 17.87 10.45
C GLN A 13 1.99 17.10 10.37
N LYS A 14 0.84 17.77 10.44
CA LYS A 14 -0.48 17.14 10.27
C LYS A 14 -0.61 16.48 8.90
N LYS A 15 -0.15 17.14 7.82
CA LYS A 15 -0.11 16.56 6.47
C LYS A 15 0.78 15.32 6.40
N ALA A 16 1.99 15.38 6.93
CA ALA A 16 2.92 14.23 6.94
C ALA A 16 2.33 13.03 7.71
N TYR A 17 1.65 13.28 8.83
CA TYR A 17 0.96 12.24 9.59
C TYR A 17 -0.17 11.59 8.77
N ASN A 18 -1.00 12.38 8.09
CA ASN A 18 -2.08 11.86 7.25
C ASN A 18 -1.55 11.00 6.09
N ILE A 19 -0.48 11.46 5.43
CA ILE A 19 0.19 10.69 4.36
C ILE A 19 0.77 9.38 4.91
N SER A 20 1.40 9.44 6.09
CA SER A 20 1.92 8.22 6.74
C SER A 20 0.81 7.23 7.08
N PHE A 21 -0.37 7.70 7.48
CA PHE A 21 -1.51 6.84 7.76
C PHE A 21 -2.03 6.17 6.49
N GLN A 22 -2.24 6.94 5.41
CA GLN A 22 -2.61 6.41 4.09
C GLN A 22 -1.62 5.34 3.62
N PHE A 23 -0.32 5.62 3.72
CA PHE A 23 0.72 4.68 3.34
C PHE A 23 0.75 3.42 4.23
N THR A 24 0.42 3.54 5.52
CA THR A 24 0.32 2.38 6.43
C THR A 24 -0.83 1.48 6.02
N LEU A 25 -1.99 2.06 5.69
CA LEU A 25 -3.16 1.30 5.24
C LEU A 25 -2.90 0.59 3.90
N LEU A 26 -2.25 1.28 2.96
CA LEU A 26 -1.78 0.69 1.70
C LEU A 26 -0.82 -0.48 1.95
N SER A 27 0.14 -0.29 2.85
CA SER A 27 1.15 -1.30 3.18
C SER A 27 0.54 -2.53 3.85
N ALA A 28 -0.42 -2.35 4.75
CA ALA A 28 -1.15 -3.44 5.38
C ALA A 28 -1.93 -4.27 4.34
N CYS A 29 -2.62 -3.60 3.41
CA CYS A 29 -3.32 -4.27 2.31
C CYS A 29 -2.33 -5.01 1.39
N LEU A 30 -1.20 -4.40 1.04
CA LEU A 30 -0.15 -5.02 0.23
C LEU A 30 0.38 -6.31 0.89
N ILE A 31 0.72 -6.26 2.17
CA ILE A 31 1.21 -7.43 2.92
C ILE A 31 0.14 -8.53 2.96
N ALA A 32 -1.13 -8.19 3.18
CA ALA A 32 -2.21 -9.17 3.21
C ALA A 32 -2.48 -9.83 1.85
N LEU A 33 -2.33 -9.09 0.75
CA LEU A 33 -2.71 -9.52 -0.60
C LEU A 33 -1.56 -10.12 -1.42
N SER A 34 -0.31 -9.80 -1.10
CA SER A 34 0.87 -10.26 -1.84
C SER A 34 1.16 -11.77 -1.79
N PRO A 35 0.86 -12.53 -0.71
CA PRO A 35 1.25 -13.94 -0.62
C PRO A 35 0.65 -14.82 -1.72
N GLN A 36 -0.55 -14.48 -2.21
CA GLN A 36 -1.24 -15.26 -3.24
C GLN A 36 -0.48 -15.33 -4.57
N PHE A 37 0.22 -14.26 -4.95
CA PHE A 37 0.87 -14.15 -6.26
C PHE A 37 2.39 -14.26 -6.21
N PHE A 38 2.98 -13.84 -5.09
CA PHE A 38 4.44 -13.76 -4.95
C PHE A 38 4.99 -14.65 -3.82
N GLY A 39 4.11 -15.39 -3.14
CA GLY A 39 4.45 -16.18 -1.97
C GLY A 39 4.65 -15.34 -0.70
N PRO A 40 4.65 -15.99 0.47
CA PRO A 40 4.76 -15.31 1.77
C PRO A 40 6.12 -14.63 1.98
N ILE A 41 7.17 -15.08 1.28
CA ILE A 41 8.52 -14.52 1.41
C ILE A 41 8.55 -13.04 1.00
N LEU A 42 7.82 -12.66 -0.06
CA LEU A 42 7.79 -11.29 -0.54
C LEU A 42 7.17 -10.37 0.52
N ALA A 43 6.07 -10.80 1.14
CA ALA A 43 5.39 -10.06 2.20
C ALA A 43 6.33 -9.74 3.38
N ILE A 44 7.15 -10.73 3.78
CA ILE A 44 8.14 -10.58 4.85
C ILE A 44 9.25 -9.60 4.45
N VAL A 45 9.78 -9.72 3.24
CA VAL A 45 10.85 -8.82 2.73
C VAL A 45 10.40 -7.37 2.72
N PHE A 46 9.12 -7.10 2.43
CA PHE A 46 8.59 -5.73 2.41
C PHE A 46 8.39 -5.09 3.78
N ILE A 47 8.41 -5.84 4.89
CA ILE A 47 8.19 -5.28 6.24
C ILE A 47 9.23 -4.19 6.57
N LEU A 48 10.51 -4.47 6.31
CA LEU A 48 11.60 -3.54 6.61
C LEU A 48 11.50 -2.22 5.80
N PRO A 49 11.41 -2.23 4.46
CA PRO A 49 11.29 -0.99 3.69
C PRO A 49 9.97 -0.25 3.98
N ILE A 50 8.86 -0.95 4.27
CA ILE A 50 7.60 -0.32 4.71
C ILE A 50 7.81 0.44 6.03
N TYR A 51 8.44 -0.19 7.03
CA TYR A 51 8.71 0.46 8.31
C TYR A 51 9.60 1.71 8.14
N MET A 52 10.66 1.60 7.33
CA MET A 52 11.55 2.72 7.01
C MET A 52 10.81 3.86 6.30
N ALA A 53 9.92 3.54 5.36
CA ALA A 53 9.09 4.51 4.66
C ALA A 53 8.15 5.24 5.62
N ILE A 54 7.41 4.51 6.48
CA ILE A 54 6.51 5.09 7.49
C ILE A 54 7.27 6.04 8.42
N LYS A 55 8.38 5.57 9.01
CA LYS A 55 9.21 6.38 9.92
C LYS A 55 9.79 7.60 9.20
N GLY A 56 10.20 7.46 7.94
CA GLY A 56 10.74 8.55 7.15
C GLY A 56 9.69 9.59 6.76
N ILE A 57 8.47 9.17 6.39
CA ILE A 57 7.36 10.09 6.08
C ILE A 57 6.96 10.89 7.32
N LYS A 58 6.77 10.23 8.47
CA LYS A 58 6.44 10.92 9.74
C LYS A 58 7.50 11.97 10.12
N ASN A 59 8.77 11.64 9.91
CA ASN A 59 9.89 12.53 10.17
C ASN A 59 10.21 13.49 9.02
N ARG A 60 9.38 13.54 7.97
CA ARG A 60 9.56 14.40 6.79
C ARG A 60 10.93 14.24 6.10
N ARG A 61 11.45 13.02 6.06
CA ARG A 61 12.75 12.68 5.46
C ARG A 61 12.59 12.26 4.00
N LYS A 62 13.48 12.77 3.14
CA LYS A 62 13.55 12.41 1.72
C LYS A 62 13.70 10.90 1.49
N SER A 63 14.47 10.21 2.32
CA SER A 63 14.64 8.75 2.20
C SER A 63 13.32 8.00 2.33
N GLY A 64 12.47 8.34 3.31
CA GLY A 64 11.16 7.70 3.46
C GLY A 64 10.22 7.98 2.30
N TYR A 65 10.23 9.22 1.80
CA TYR A 65 9.48 9.59 0.59
C TYR A 65 9.91 8.74 -0.63
N LEU A 66 11.21 8.58 -0.86
CA LEU A 66 11.72 7.80 -1.99
C LEU A 66 11.37 6.31 -1.87
N ILE A 67 11.50 5.73 -0.68
CA ILE A 67 11.13 4.32 -0.45
C ILE A 67 9.63 4.14 -0.68
N ALA A 68 8.78 5.03 -0.17
CA ALA A 68 7.33 4.96 -0.39
C ALA A 68 6.96 5.07 -1.87
N MET A 69 7.59 6.00 -2.61
CA MET A 69 7.42 6.13 -4.05
C MET A 69 7.82 4.86 -4.83
N GLY A 70 8.79 4.10 -4.34
CA GLY A 70 9.18 2.81 -4.92
C GLY A 70 8.21 1.67 -4.61
N ILE A 71 7.57 1.67 -3.44
CA ILE A 71 6.62 0.62 -3.03
C ILE A 71 5.26 0.77 -3.73
N ILE A 72 4.84 2.00 -4.06
CA ILE A 72 3.52 2.26 -4.66
C ILE A 72 3.30 1.54 -6.01
N PRO A 73 4.24 1.54 -6.97
CA PRO A 73 4.11 0.76 -8.21
C PRO A 73 3.89 -0.73 -7.96
N ILE A 74 4.50 -1.26 -6.89
CA ILE A 74 4.38 -2.67 -6.50
C ILE A 74 2.98 -2.94 -5.95
N ALA A 75 2.46 -2.04 -5.11
CA ALA A 75 1.07 -2.09 -4.65
C ALA A 75 0.05 -1.99 -5.80
N LEU A 76 0.32 -1.12 -6.79
CA LEU A 76 -0.47 -1.05 -8.02
C LEU A 76 -0.44 -2.39 -8.79
N GLY A 77 0.74 -2.99 -8.98
CA GLY A 77 0.86 -4.29 -9.62
C GLY A 77 0.06 -5.38 -8.92
N VAL A 78 0.18 -5.49 -7.59
CA VAL A 78 -0.56 -6.48 -6.78
C VAL A 78 -2.07 -6.27 -6.85
N SER A 79 -2.54 -5.01 -6.77
CA SER A 79 -3.97 -4.72 -6.92
C SER A 79 -4.50 -5.07 -8.31
N MET A 80 -3.72 -4.83 -9.37
CA MET A 80 -4.10 -5.17 -10.74
C MET A 80 -4.19 -6.69 -10.95
N LEU A 81 -3.30 -7.47 -10.33
CA LEU A 81 -3.38 -8.93 -10.32
C LEU A 81 -4.66 -9.43 -9.62
N TRP A 82 -5.02 -8.84 -8.48
CA TRP A 82 -6.28 -9.17 -7.79
C TRP A 82 -7.51 -8.78 -8.62
N ILE A 83 -7.50 -7.62 -9.27
CA ILE A 83 -8.60 -7.18 -10.15
C ILE A 83 -8.74 -8.13 -11.35
N ARG A 84 -7.62 -8.49 -12.00
CA ARG A 84 -7.61 -9.46 -13.09
C ARG A 84 -8.13 -10.82 -12.63
N TYR A 85 -7.69 -11.28 -11.47
CA TYR A 85 -8.14 -12.54 -10.89
C TYR A 85 -9.65 -12.51 -10.60
N PHE A 86 -10.16 -11.40 -10.04
CA PHE A 86 -11.58 -11.20 -9.79
C PHE A 86 -12.42 -11.28 -11.07
N ILE A 87 -12.00 -10.59 -12.13
CA ILE A 87 -12.66 -10.62 -13.44
C ILE A 87 -12.66 -12.05 -14.01
N TYR A 88 -11.58 -12.81 -13.83
CA TYR A 88 -11.48 -14.20 -14.29
C TYR A 88 -12.40 -15.15 -13.53
N ILE A 89 -12.54 -15.00 -12.21
CA ILE A 89 -13.35 -15.94 -11.40
C ILE A 89 -14.85 -15.67 -11.48
N ILE A 90 -15.30 -14.43 -11.70
CA ILE A 90 -16.74 -14.07 -11.69
C ILE A 90 -17.59 -14.98 -12.60
N PRO A 91 -17.21 -15.24 -13.87
CA PRO A 91 -18.02 -16.03 -14.78
C PRO A 91 -18.17 -17.51 -14.37
N ASN A 92 -17.20 -18.07 -13.64
CA ASN A 92 -17.14 -19.49 -13.30
C ASN A 92 -16.85 -19.71 -11.80
N LEU A 93 -17.39 -18.84 -10.96
CA LEU A 93 -17.01 -18.70 -9.54
C LEU A 93 -17.10 -20.02 -8.78
N ASN A 94 -18.20 -20.76 -8.95
CA ASN A 94 -18.40 -22.06 -8.28
C ASN A 94 -17.38 -23.12 -8.73
N LYS A 95 -17.03 -23.17 -10.01
CA LYS A 95 -16.07 -24.16 -10.55
C LYS A 95 -14.65 -23.89 -10.04
N GLU A 96 -14.24 -22.62 -10.04
CA GLU A 96 -12.91 -22.24 -9.55
C GLU A 96 -12.79 -22.41 -8.03
N ILE A 97 -13.83 -22.08 -7.27
CA ILE A 97 -13.83 -22.31 -5.81
C ILE A 97 -13.81 -23.81 -5.49
N LEU A 98 -14.51 -24.66 -6.25
CA LEU A 98 -14.46 -26.12 -6.08
C LEU A 98 -13.05 -26.70 -6.31
N LYS A 99 -12.33 -26.18 -7.31
CA LYS A 99 -10.91 -26.54 -7.53
C LYS A 99 -10.05 -26.09 -6.35
N LEU A 100 -10.22 -24.84 -5.90
CA LEU A 100 -9.47 -24.30 -4.77
C LEU A 100 -9.76 -25.06 -3.47
N SER A 101 -11.02 -25.41 -3.18
CA SER A 101 -11.38 -26.20 -1.99
C SER A 101 -10.73 -27.56 -1.97
N SER A 102 -10.67 -28.21 -3.14
CA SER A 102 -10.02 -29.51 -3.28
C SER A 102 -8.51 -29.43 -3.08
N SER A 103 -7.88 -28.29 -3.42
CA SER A 103 -6.43 -28.10 -3.30
C SER A 103 -5.96 -27.61 -1.93
N ILE A 104 -6.73 -26.74 -1.27
CA ILE A 104 -6.33 -26.09 0.01
C ILE A 104 -6.89 -26.87 1.22
N GLY A 105 -7.87 -27.77 1.00
CA GLY A 105 -8.48 -28.57 2.07
C GLY A 105 -9.49 -27.81 2.95
N PHE A 106 -9.87 -26.59 2.56
CA PHE A 106 -10.92 -25.82 3.23
C PHE A 106 -12.29 -26.04 2.60
N SER A 107 -13.34 -25.79 3.38
CA SER A 107 -14.71 -25.86 2.89
C SER A 107 -14.96 -24.86 1.74
N PHE A 108 -15.85 -25.24 0.83
CA PHE A 108 -16.28 -24.39 -0.29
C PHE A 108 -16.75 -23.00 0.17
N GLY A 109 -17.54 -22.94 1.25
CA GLY A 109 -18.06 -21.68 1.80
C GLY A 109 -16.95 -20.76 2.30
N THR A 110 -15.96 -21.31 3.02
CA THR A 110 -14.82 -20.56 3.56
C THR A 110 -14.00 -19.92 2.44
N ILE A 111 -13.66 -20.70 1.40
CA ILE A 111 -12.86 -20.20 0.28
C ILE A 111 -13.62 -19.16 -0.53
N LYS A 112 -14.93 -19.35 -0.73
CA LYS A 112 -15.78 -18.38 -1.41
C LYS A 112 -15.70 -17.01 -0.74
N VAL A 113 -15.88 -16.98 0.59
CA VAL A 113 -15.86 -15.74 1.37
C VAL A 113 -14.47 -15.09 1.34
N ILE A 114 -13.41 -15.86 1.60
CA ILE A 114 -12.02 -15.35 1.58
C ILE A 114 -11.67 -14.77 0.22
N THR A 115 -11.97 -15.49 -0.86
CA THR A 115 -11.67 -15.08 -2.23
C THR A 115 -12.36 -13.77 -2.58
N LEU A 116 -13.63 -13.62 -2.19
CA LEU A 116 -14.42 -12.43 -2.47
C LEU A 116 -13.94 -11.23 -1.64
N ILE A 117 -13.60 -11.44 -0.35
CA ILE A 117 -13.01 -10.40 0.51
C ILE A 117 -11.69 -9.92 -0.07
N CYS A 118 -10.76 -10.82 -0.42
CA CYS A 118 -9.46 -10.44 -0.97
C CYS A 118 -9.59 -9.71 -2.31
N SER A 119 -10.57 -10.09 -3.15
CA SER A 119 -10.85 -9.40 -4.42
C SER A 119 -11.32 -7.96 -4.21
N ILE A 120 -12.24 -7.74 -3.26
CA ILE A 120 -12.68 -6.39 -2.88
C ILE A 120 -11.50 -5.59 -2.31
N LEU A 121 -10.69 -6.21 -1.46
CA LEU A 121 -9.49 -5.61 -0.89
C LEU A 121 -8.49 -5.19 -1.98
N GLY A 122 -8.39 -5.94 -3.08
CA GLY A 122 -7.60 -5.58 -4.26
C GLY A 122 -8.06 -4.28 -4.91
N ILE A 123 -9.37 -4.07 -5.06
CA ILE A 123 -9.94 -2.81 -5.58
C ILE A 123 -9.65 -1.65 -4.61
N ILE A 124 -9.79 -1.89 -3.31
CA ILE A 124 -9.45 -0.89 -2.27
C ILE A 124 -7.96 -0.53 -2.33
N LEU A 125 -7.07 -1.52 -2.50
CA LEU A 125 -5.62 -1.31 -2.63
C LEU A 125 -5.29 -0.45 -3.86
N PHE A 126 -6.01 -0.63 -4.97
CA PHE A 126 -5.85 0.18 -6.17
C PHE A 126 -6.16 1.66 -5.89
N ILE A 127 -7.32 1.94 -5.27
CA ILE A 127 -7.73 3.30 -4.89
C ILE A 127 -6.75 3.91 -3.89
N LEU A 128 -6.33 3.15 -2.88
CA LEU A 128 -5.34 3.58 -1.89
C LEU A 128 -4.00 3.91 -2.54
N SER A 129 -3.58 3.16 -3.56
CA SER A 129 -2.33 3.41 -4.27
C SER A 129 -2.35 4.73 -5.01
N ILE A 130 -3.43 5.03 -5.73
CA ILE A 130 -3.60 6.30 -6.45
C ILE A 130 -3.67 7.48 -5.47
N THR A 131 -4.48 7.36 -4.41
CA THR A 131 -4.63 8.43 -3.41
C THR A 131 -3.33 8.70 -2.64
N THR A 132 -2.58 7.65 -2.26
CA THR A 132 -1.30 7.82 -1.57
C THR A 132 -0.24 8.42 -2.50
N PHE A 133 -0.21 8.00 -3.77
CA PHE A 133 0.68 8.54 -4.79
C PHE A 133 0.45 10.04 -5.03
N THR A 134 -0.80 10.42 -5.26
CA THR A 134 -1.19 11.83 -5.47
C THR A 134 -0.88 12.68 -4.24
N SER A 135 -1.17 12.18 -3.04
CA SER A 135 -0.79 12.81 -1.77
C SER A 135 0.73 13.04 -1.65
N LEU A 136 1.55 12.06 -2.02
CA LEU A 136 3.02 12.18 -1.97
C LEU A 136 3.54 13.19 -2.99
N ILE A 137 3.04 13.19 -4.22
CA ILE A 137 3.45 14.16 -5.26
C ILE A 137 3.06 15.58 -4.85
N LYS A 138 1.80 15.80 -4.45
CA LYS A 138 1.30 17.12 -4.05
C LYS A 138 2.09 17.72 -2.88
N ASN A 139 2.59 16.87 -1.99
CA ASN A 139 3.30 17.28 -0.79
C ASN A 139 4.82 17.05 -0.84
N LYS A 140 5.41 16.84 -2.03
CA LYS A 140 6.85 16.58 -2.23
C LYS A 140 7.75 17.60 -1.52
N LYS A 141 7.36 18.88 -1.51
CA LYS A 141 8.13 19.97 -0.88
C LYS A 141 8.33 19.77 0.62
N ILE A 142 7.40 19.10 1.30
CA ILE A 142 7.46 18.82 2.74
C ILE A 142 8.64 17.89 3.07
N PHE A 143 9.04 17.03 2.13
CA PHE A 143 10.07 16.00 2.33
C PHE A 143 11.46 16.41 1.81
N ASN A 144 11.52 17.37 0.89
CA ASN A 144 12.77 17.84 0.29
C ASN A 144 13.43 19.01 1.04
N SER A 145 12.68 19.76 1.85
CA SER A 145 13.15 21.02 2.46
C SER A 145 14.16 20.88 3.61
N MET A 146 14.52 19.66 4.02
CA MET A 146 15.50 19.42 5.10
C MET A 146 16.87 18.92 4.62
N VAL A 147 17.07 18.73 3.31
CA VAL A 147 18.40 18.40 2.75
C VAL A 147 19.28 19.66 2.64
N ASP A 148 18.68 20.83 2.45
CA ASP A 148 19.41 22.11 2.27
C ASP A 148 19.98 22.70 3.57
N LYS A 149 19.80 22.04 4.71
CA LYS A 149 20.31 22.54 6.01
C LYS A 149 21.63 21.89 6.47
N LYS A 150 22.22 21.03 5.65
CA LYS A 150 23.44 20.26 5.97
C LYS A 150 24.57 20.42 4.94
N ARG A 151 24.51 21.41 4.06
CA ARG A 151 25.63 21.82 3.21
C ARG A 151 25.95 23.27 3.51
#